data_AF-A0A6N8U9V1-F1
#
_entry.id   AF-A0A6N8U9V1-F1
#
_cell.length_a   1.000
_cell.length_b   1.000
_cell.length_c   1.000
_cell.angle_alpha   90.00
_cell.angle_beta   90.00
_cell.angle_gamma   90.00
#
_symmetry.space_group_name_H-M   'P 1'
#
loop_
_entity.id
_entity.type
_entity.pdbx_description
1 polymer ?
#
loop_
_entity_poly.entity_id
_entity_poly.type
_entity_poly.pdbx_seq_one_letter_code
_entity_poly.pdbx_strand_id
1 'polypeptide(L)'
;MSYFVALLLSNDVQKQFANRTNSLSMHFQTMRPIRQDQHHITLAFLGELSEAELALTSQILNGVCGYQMRLETADLDLFNHGVLIQKLKKSPQLYTFQKKIIRALKKADILFDQKPFYPHITLAKSCTCDTFHPRAWLSGQDSIEIAITSAALVRSHQGIYHIEQDYPLKPQPTQYVYLLKCGDGSYYTGWTNHLEARVRAHQSGQGAKYTKSHQPVELVYYEEYADKRTAMQREYACKQMSRQEKEQLIQSKHLQKR
;
A
#
# COMPACT_ATOMS: atom_id res chain seq x y z
N MET A 1 -25.65 -13.43 7.26
CA MET A 1 -24.17 -13.58 7.32
C MET A 1 -23.57 -12.27 6.87
N SER A 2 -22.43 -11.82 7.42
CA SER A 2 -21.90 -10.49 7.06
C SER A 2 -20.56 -10.57 6.34
N TYR A 3 -20.34 -9.68 5.37
CA TYR A 3 -19.13 -9.58 4.58
C TYR A 3 -18.40 -8.25 4.84
N PHE A 4 -17.08 -8.28 4.67
CA PHE A 4 -16.25 -7.09 4.71
C PHE A 4 -14.99 -7.29 3.86
N VAL A 5 -14.40 -6.18 3.43
CA VAL A 5 -13.11 -6.15 2.74
C VAL A 5 -12.04 -5.83 3.76
N ALA A 6 -10.95 -6.59 3.79
CA ALA A 6 -9.85 -6.40 4.73
C ALA A 6 -8.48 -6.54 4.10
N LEU A 7 -7.46 -5.97 4.75
CA LEU A 7 -6.06 -6.33 4.51
C LEU A 7 -5.67 -7.47 5.44
N LEU A 8 -5.05 -8.50 4.87
CA LEU A 8 -4.54 -9.63 5.63
C LEU A 8 -3.17 -9.29 6.22
N LEU A 9 -2.90 -9.86 7.39
CA LEU A 9 -1.63 -9.74 8.10
C LEU A 9 -0.87 -11.06 7.98
N SER A 10 0.46 -10.99 7.90
CA SER A 10 1.27 -12.22 7.94
C SER A 10 1.13 -12.91 9.30
N ASN A 11 1.34 -14.23 9.32
CA ASN A 11 1.27 -15.01 10.55
C ASN A 11 2.20 -14.47 11.66
N ASP A 12 3.39 -13.98 11.31
CA ASP A 12 4.33 -13.42 12.28
C ASP A 12 3.83 -12.11 12.88
N VAL A 13 3.22 -11.24 12.06
CA VAL A 13 2.58 -10.01 12.55
C VAL A 13 1.35 -10.36 13.42
N GLN A 14 0.55 -11.34 13.01
CA GLN A 14 -0.59 -11.80 13.82
C GLN A 14 -0.15 -12.34 15.18
N LYS A 15 0.94 -13.12 15.25
CA LYS A 15 1.55 -13.57 16.50
C LYS A 15 2.02 -12.42 17.37
N GLN A 16 2.65 -11.40 16.79
CA GLN A 16 3.07 -10.21 17.54
C GLN A 16 1.88 -9.51 18.19
N PHE A 17 0.74 -9.38 17.48
CA PHE A 17 -0.47 -8.80 18.05
C PHE A 17 -1.11 -9.69 19.11
N ALA A 18 -1.15 -11.01 18.93
CA ALA A 18 -1.62 -11.93 19.96
C ALA A 18 -0.76 -11.83 21.24
N ASN A 19 0.56 -11.82 21.12
CA ASN A 19 1.48 -11.69 22.25
C ASN A 19 1.32 -10.34 22.97
N ARG A 20 1.20 -9.24 22.21
CA ARG A 20 0.91 -7.91 22.76
C ARG A 20 -0.43 -7.88 23.49
N THR A 21 -1.45 -8.52 22.93
CA THR A 21 -2.78 -8.59 23.53
C THR A 21 -2.72 -9.35 24.87
N ASN A 22 -1.95 -10.43 24.93
CA ASN A 22 -1.73 -11.19 26.17
C ASN A 22 -0.99 -10.37 27.23
N SER A 23 0.05 -9.61 26.87
CA SER A 23 0.76 -8.77 27.84
C SER A 23 -0.10 -7.62 28.38
N LEU A 24 -1.05 -7.13 27.59
CA LEU A 24 -1.99 -6.08 28.02
C LEU A 24 -3.11 -6.60 28.93
N SER A 25 -3.34 -7.91 29.00
CA SER A 25 -4.45 -8.49 29.76
C SER A 25 -4.44 -8.15 31.26
N MET A 26 -3.24 -7.97 31.85
CA MET A 26 -3.08 -7.58 33.25
C MET A 26 -3.67 -6.20 33.60
N HIS A 27 -3.96 -5.36 32.59
CA HIS A 27 -4.52 -4.03 32.77
C HIS A 27 -6.06 -3.99 32.73
N PHE A 28 -6.71 -5.13 32.46
CA PHE A 28 -8.15 -5.20 32.30
C PHE A 28 -8.77 -6.21 33.28
N GLN A 29 -9.90 -5.84 33.89
CA GLN A 29 -10.70 -6.76 34.71
C GLN A 29 -11.36 -7.83 33.85
N THR A 30 -11.90 -7.41 32.70
CA THR A 30 -12.43 -8.31 31.67
C THR A 30 -11.83 -7.93 30.33
N MET A 31 -11.52 -8.93 29.51
CA MET A 31 -10.96 -8.76 28.18
C MET A 31 -11.21 -10.02 27.36
N ARG A 32 -11.73 -9.85 26.14
CA ARG A 32 -11.88 -10.94 25.18
C ARG A 32 -10.94 -10.72 24.00
N PRO A 33 -9.75 -11.35 23.98
CA PRO A 33 -8.81 -11.25 22.87
C PRO A 33 -9.41 -11.69 21.54
N ILE A 34 -8.98 -11.04 20.45
CA ILE A 34 -9.22 -11.52 19.09
C ILE A 34 -8.28 -12.71 18.84
N ARG A 35 -8.79 -13.74 18.15
CA ARG A 35 -7.98 -14.90 17.77
C ARG A 35 -6.83 -14.47 16.85
N GLN A 36 -5.67 -15.11 16.98
CA GLN A 36 -4.48 -14.77 16.20
C GLN A 36 -4.78 -14.65 14.69
N ASP A 37 -5.44 -15.67 14.14
CA ASP A 37 -5.83 -15.80 12.73
C ASP A 37 -6.84 -14.76 12.25
N GLN A 38 -7.48 -14.03 13.17
CA GLN A 38 -8.50 -13.02 12.87
C GLN A 38 -8.00 -11.58 12.96
N HIS A 39 -6.72 -11.32 13.29
CA HIS A 39 -6.19 -9.96 13.21
C HIS A 39 -6.09 -9.52 11.74
N HIS A 40 -6.69 -8.38 11.44
CA HIS A 40 -6.79 -7.80 10.11
C HIS A 40 -7.00 -6.28 10.20
N ILE A 41 -6.89 -5.57 9.07
CA ILE A 41 -7.29 -4.16 8.95
C ILE A 41 -8.52 -4.11 8.06
N THR A 42 -9.69 -3.72 8.59
CA THR A 42 -10.90 -3.60 7.77
C THR A 42 -10.80 -2.37 6.86
N LEU A 43 -11.14 -2.53 5.58
CA LEU A 43 -11.22 -1.47 4.57
C LEU A 43 -12.65 -0.98 4.32
N ALA A 44 -13.63 -1.89 4.37
CA ALA A 44 -15.06 -1.60 4.21
C ALA A 44 -15.91 -2.73 4.81
N PHE A 45 -16.92 -2.40 5.61
CA PHE A 45 -17.95 -3.35 6.05
C PHE A 45 -19.11 -3.34 5.07
N LEU A 46 -19.44 -4.49 4.48
CA LEU A 46 -20.46 -4.60 3.43
C LEU A 46 -21.82 -5.04 3.99
N GLY A 47 -21.84 -5.68 5.16
CA GLY A 47 -23.07 -6.21 5.73
C GLY A 47 -23.48 -7.50 5.04
N GLU A 48 -24.77 -7.73 4.86
CA GLU A 48 -25.25 -8.92 4.14
C GLU A 48 -25.21 -8.67 2.63
N LEU A 49 -24.83 -9.69 1.87
CA LEU A 49 -24.80 -9.66 0.40
C LEU A 49 -25.62 -10.83 -0.13
N SER A 50 -26.43 -10.57 -1.16
CA SER A 50 -26.98 -11.61 -2.02
C SER A 50 -25.88 -12.31 -2.82
N GLU A 51 -26.16 -13.47 -3.40
CA GLU A 51 -25.20 -14.20 -4.25
C GLU A 51 -24.73 -13.35 -5.44
N ALA A 52 -25.64 -12.57 -6.03
CA ALA A 52 -25.32 -11.67 -7.15
C ALA A 52 -24.38 -10.53 -6.71
N GLU A 53 -24.66 -9.90 -5.56
CA GLU A 53 -23.79 -8.85 -5.00
C GLU A 53 -22.43 -9.38 -4.57
N LEU A 54 -22.38 -10.61 -4.04
CA LEU A 54 -21.14 -11.28 -3.68
C LEU A 54 -20.26 -11.51 -4.93
N ALA A 55 -20.84 -12.09 -5.98
CA ALA A 55 -20.13 -12.32 -7.24
C ALA A 55 -19.63 -11.01 -7.87
N LEU A 56 -20.47 -9.97 -7.89
CA LEU A 56 -20.12 -8.66 -8.41
C LEU A 56 -19.01 -7.99 -7.57
N THR A 57 -19.10 -8.07 -6.24
CA THR A 57 -18.06 -7.57 -5.33
C THR A 57 -16.72 -8.24 -5.62
N SER A 58 -16.72 -9.55 -5.84
CA SER A 58 -15.50 -10.29 -6.20
C SER A 58 -14.89 -9.82 -7.51
N GLN A 59 -15.70 -9.60 -8.55
CA GLN A 59 -15.25 -9.07 -9.82
C GLN A 59 -14.65 -7.66 -9.68
N ILE A 60 -15.30 -6.80 -8.90
CA ILE A 60 -14.85 -5.44 -8.62
C ILE A 60 -13.47 -5.46 -7.95
N LEU A 61 -13.32 -6.21 -6.86
CA LEU A 61 -12.08 -6.27 -6.10
C LEU A 61 -10.92 -6.82 -6.95
N ASN A 62 -11.19 -7.80 -7.82
CA ASN A 62 -10.20 -8.30 -8.78
C ASN A 62 -9.74 -7.22 -9.79
N GLY A 63 -10.63 -6.29 -10.16
CA GLY A 63 -10.32 -5.16 -11.04
C GLY A 63 -9.62 -3.99 -10.36
N VAL A 64 -9.64 -3.90 -9.02
CA VAL A 64 -9.00 -2.79 -8.29
C VAL A 64 -7.49 -3.01 -8.20
N CYS A 65 -6.73 -2.21 -8.97
CA CYS A 65 -5.28 -2.23 -8.88
C CYS A 65 -4.78 -1.65 -7.53
N GLY A 66 -4.14 -2.52 -6.75
CA GLY A 66 -3.43 -2.22 -5.50
C GLY A 66 -1.97 -2.65 -5.53
N TYR A 67 -1.15 -1.99 -4.72
CA TYR A 67 0.28 -2.29 -4.58
C TYR A 67 0.60 -2.63 -3.13
N GLN A 68 1.57 -3.53 -2.94
CA GLN A 68 2.11 -3.90 -1.64
C GLN A 68 2.55 -2.63 -0.89
N MET A 69 2.29 -2.60 0.41
CA MET A 69 2.59 -1.43 1.23
C MET A 69 3.11 -1.85 2.60
N ARG A 70 3.94 -1.00 3.19
CA ARG A 70 4.39 -1.12 4.58
C ARG A 70 3.59 -0.13 5.41
N LEU A 71 2.97 -0.63 6.47
CA LEU A 71 2.26 0.16 7.46
C LEU A 71 3.02 0.06 8.77
N GLU A 72 2.74 1.02 9.66
CA GLU A 72 3.41 1.07 10.94
C GLU A 72 2.35 1.36 12.01
N THR A 73 2.47 0.70 13.16
CA THR A 73 1.57 0.95 14.29
C THR A 73 1.84 2.32 14.92
N ALA A 74 0.77 2.94 15.42
CA ALA A 74 0.82 4.11 16.29
C ALA A 74 0.44 3.69 17.73
N ASP A 75 -0.16 4.57 18.52
CA ASP A 75 -0.60 4.19 19.87
C ASP A 75 -1.80 3.21 19.83
N LEU A 76 -2.06 2.53 20.94
CA LEU A 76 -3.34 1.86 21.19
C LEU A 76 -4.46 2.88 21.46
N ASP A 77 -5.69 2.43 21.45
CA ASP A 77 -6.86 3.20 21.85
C ASP A 77 -7.99 2.28 22.34
N LEU A 78 -8.97 2.82 23.07
CA LEU A 78 -10.23 2.12 23.38
C LEU A 78 -11.38 2.79 22.64
N PHE A 79 -12.05 2.01 21.80
CA PHE A 79 -13.20 2.44 21.03
C PHE A 79 -14.51 1.87 21.60
N ASN A 80 -15.63 2.58 21.40
CA ASN A 80 -17.00 2.11 21.69
C ASN A 80 -17.16 1.31 23.00
N HIS A 81 -16.71 1.87 24.13
CA HIS A 81 -16.92 1.28 25.47
C HIS A 81 -16.37 -0.16 25.60
N GLY A 82 -15.10 -0.38 25.22
CA GLY A 82 -14.38 -1.61 25.54
C GLY A 82 -13.83 -2.40 24.35
N VAL A 83 -13.60 -1.77 23.20
CA VAL A 83 -12.87 -2.38 22.09
C VAL A 83 -11.44 -1.85 22.07
N LEU A 84 -10.47 -2.69 22.42
CA LEU A 84 -9.06 -2.35 22.36
C LEU A 84 -8.56 -2.45 20.92
N ILE A 85 -7.99 -1.35 20.44
CA ILE A 85 -7.48 -1.25 19.08
C ILE A 85 -6.03 -0.80 19.06
N GLN A 86 -5.31 -1.27 18.05
CA GLN A 86 -4.01 -0.77 17.65
C GLN A 86 -4.21 0.21 16.49
N LYS A 87 -3.93 1.50 16.70
CA LYS A 87 -3.97 2.50 15.63
C LYS A 87 -2.80 2.29 14.68
N LEU A 88 -2.94 2.79 13.46
CA LEU A 88 -1.86 2.84 12.47
C LEU A 88 -1.41 4.28 12.26
N LYS A 89 -0.11 4.48 11.98
CA LYS A 89 0.40 5.75 11.48
C LYS A 89 -0.24 6.07 10.14
N LYS A 90 -0.37 7.37 9.85
CA LYS A 90 -1.01 7.85 8.62
C LYS A 90 -0.25 7.39 7.38
N SER A 91 -0.91 6.61 6.52
CA SER A 91 -0.34 6.11 5.26
C SER A 91 -1.14 6.57 4.04
N PRO A 92 -0.64 7.53 3.23
CA PRO A 92 -1.32 7.97 2.01
C PRO A 92 -1.62 6.82 1.03
N GLN A 93 -0.78 5.79 1.00
CA GLN A 93 -0.98 4.60 0.16
C GLN A 93 -2.23 3.83 0.59
N LEU A 94 -2.39 3.58 1.89
CA LEU A 94 -3.56 2.91 2.46
C LEU A 94 -4.86 3.68 2.16
N TYR A 95 -4.87 4.99 2.44
CA TYR A 95 -6.04 5.82 2.17
C TYR A 95 -6.38 5.88 0.67
N THR A 96 -5.36 5.92 -0.20
CA THR A 96 -5.59 5.92 -1.65
C THR A 96 -6.16 4.58 -2.11
N PHE A 97 -5.65 3.47 -1.60
CA PHE A 97 -6.15 2.13 -1.92
C PHE A 97 -7.59 1.94 -1.43
N GLN A 98 -7.89 2.31 -0.18
CA GLN A 98 -9.24 2.25 0.38
C GLN A 98 -10.22 3.10 -0.45
N LYS A 99 -9.84 4.34 -0.82
CA LYS A 99 -10.67 5.19 -1.68
C LYS A 99 -10.95 4.58 -3.05
N LYS A 100 -10.01 3.83 -3.64
CA LYS A 100 -10.25 3.12 -4.90
C LYS A 100 -11.32 2.04 -4.72
N ILE A 101 -11.23 1.24 -3.65
CA ILE A 101 -12.24 0.22 -3.32
C ILE A 101 -13.61 0.87 -3.13
N ILE A 102 -13.71 1.89 -2.27
CA ILE A 102 -14.97 2.59 -2.02
C ILE A 102 -15.58 3.16 -3.30
N ARG A 103 -14.78 3.80 -4.16
CA ARG A 103 -15.29 4.31 -5.45
C ARG A 103 -15.79 3.20 -6.36
N ALA A 104 -15.11 2.05 -6.38
CA ALA A 104 -15.50 0.92 -7.20
C ALA A 104 -16.80 0.27 -6.69
N LEU A 105 -16.95 0.11 -5.37
CA LEU A 105 -18.19 -0.36 -4.73
C LEU A 105 -19.36 0.60 -5.00
N LYS A 106 -19.15 1.91 -4.80
CA LYS A 106 -20.16 2.94 -5.10
C LYS A 106 -20.60 2.93 -6.56
N LYS A 107 -19.67 2.75 -7.50
CA LYS A 107 -19.98 2.72 -8.94
C LYS A 107 -20.87 1.52 -9.32
N ALA A 108 -20.82 0.45 -8.52
CA ALA A 108 -21.58 -0.77 -8.74
C ALA A 108 -22.78 -0.89 -7.79
N ASP A 109 -23.15 0.19 -7.10
CA ASP A 109 -24.27 0.25 -6.15
C ASP A 109 -24.23 -0.81 -5.04
N ILE A 110 -23.03 -1.30 -4.67
CA ILE A 110 -22.84 -2.19 -3.53
C ILE A 110 -22.89 -1.36 -2.24
N LEU A 111 -23.79 -1.73 -1.33
CA LEU A 111 -23.93 -1.07 -0.04
C LEU A 111 -22.75 -1.39 0.90
N PHE A 112 -22.41 -0.41 1.75
CA PHE A 112 -21.38 -0.54 2.77
C PHE A 112 -21.55 0.54 3.85
N ASP A 113 -20.95 0.29 5.03
CA ASP A 113 -20.92 1.24 6.16
C ASP A 113 -20.22 2.55 5.78
N GLN A 114 -20.93 3.68 5.91
CA GLN A 114 -20.44 5.01 5.52
C GLN A 114 -19.60 5.71 6.61
N LYS A 115 -19.31 5.05 7.73
CA LYS A 115 -18.44 5.63 8.79
C LYS A 115 -17.10 6.09 8.22
N PRO A 116 -16.52 7.18 8.75
CA PRO A 116 -15.19 7.62 8.35
C PRO A 116 -14.16 6.50 8.49
N PHE A 117 -13.32 6.35 7.46
CA PHE A 117 -12.28 5.34 7.47
C PHE A 117 -11.21 5.67 8.51
N TYR A 118 -11.22 4.91 9.60
CA TYR A 118 -10.25 4.99 10.69
C TYR A 118 -9.45 3.68 10.73
N PRO A 119 -8.28 3.60 10.09
CA PRO A 119 -7.52 2.36 9.98
C PRO A 119 -6.94 1.92 11.32
N HIS A 120 -7.32 0.73 11.76
CA HIS A 120 -6.88 0.12 13.01
C HIS A 120 -6.94 -1.40 12.92
N ILE A 121 -6.34 -2.07 13.91
CA ILE A 121 -6.45 -3.51 14.13
C ILE A 121 -7.13 -3.70 15.49
N THR A 122 -8.22 -4.46 15.54
CA THR A 122 -8.84 -4.82 16.81
C THR A 122 -8.00 -5.89 17.50
N LEU A 123 -7.59 -5.62 18.74
CA LEU A 123 -6.82 -6.55 19.58
C LEU A 123 -7.73 -7.34 20.51
N ALA A 124 -8.73 -6.69 21.11
CA ALA A 124 -9.67 -7.31 22.01
C ALA A 124 -11.01 -6.57 22.04
N LYS A 125 -12.04 -7.27 22.52
CA LYS A 125 -13.39 -6.75 22.78
C LYS A 125 -13.73 -6.93 24.26
N SER A 126 -14.80 -6.28 24.71
CA SER A 126 -15.30 -6.41 26.09
C SER A 126 -14.22 -6.11 27.12
N CYS A 127 -13.41 -5.08 26.87
CA CYS A 127 -12.36 -4.61 27.75
C CYS A 127 -12.94 -3.70 28.84
N THR A 128 -12.84 -4.08 30.12
CA THR A 128 -13.22 -3.22 31.27
C THR A 128 -12.02 -2.95 32.18
N CYS A 129 -11.89 -1.73 32.69
CA CYS A 129 -10.83 -1.33 33.62
C CYS A 129 -11.28 -0.16 34.52
N ASP A 130 -10.85 -0.14 35.78
CA ASP A 130 -11.25 0.88 36.77
C ASP A 130 -10.70 2.27 36.47
N THR A 131 -9.47 2.34 35.93
CA THR A 131 -8.80 3.58 35.54
C THR A 131 -8.28 3.45 34.12
N PHE A 132 -9.09 3.85 33.14
CA PHE A 132 -8.55 4.03 31.79
C PHE A 132 -7.70 5.30 31.77
N HIS A 133 -6.39 5.13 31.96
CA HIS A 133 -5.40 6.16 31.69
C HIS A 133 -4.72 5.87 30.36
N PRO A 134 -5.32 6.23 29.21
CA PRO A 134 -4.74 5.96 27.90
C PRO A 134 -3.28 6.42 27.88
N ARG A 135 -2.97 7.59 28.44
CA ARG A 135 -1.61 8.14 28.38
C ARG A 135 -0.52 7.36 29.15
N ALA A 136 -0.84 6.49 30.11
CA ALA A 136 0.16 5.87 30.99
C ALA A 136 0.82 4.59 30.44
N TRP A 137 0.15 3.85 29.55
CA TRP A 137 0.64 2.58 28.98
C TRP A 137 0.83 2.63 27.45
N LEU A 138 0.39 3.74 26.82
CA LEU A 138 0.47 3.95 25.37
C LEU A 138 1.86 4.36 24.90
N SER A 139 2.63 5.06 25.74
CA SER A 139 3.98 5.51 25.41
C SER A 139 4.99 4.41 25.74
N GLY A 140 5.59 3.80 24.72
CA GLY A 140 6.72 2.86 24.89
C GLY A 140 6.51 1.46 24.34
N GLN A 141 5.36 1.18 23.71
CA GLN A 141 5.23 -0.05 22.92
C GLN A 141 6.05 0.08 21.63
N ASP A 142 6.87 -0.93 21.35
CA ASP A 142 7.65 -0.96 20.12
C ASP A 142 6.74 -0.86 18.90
N SER A 143 7.17 -0.08 17.93
CA SER A 143 6.44 0.04 16.69
C SER A 143 6.55 -1.27 15.91
N ILE A 144 5.41 -1.82 15.50
CA ILE A 144 5.36 -3.01 14.64
C ILE A 144 5.22 -2.53 13.19
N GLU A 145 6.18 -2.92 12.36
CA GLU A 145 6.07 -2.78 10.91
C GLU A 145 5.21 -3.91 10.34
N ILE A 146 4.28 -3.55 9.46
CA ILE A 146 3.31 -4.46 8.88
C ILE A 146 3.46 -4.43 7.37
N ALA A 147 3.98 -5.52 6.80
CA ALA A 147 3.98 -5.73 5.36
C ALA A 147 2.60 -6.24 4.92
N ILE A 148 1.95 -5.49 4.03
CA ILE A 148 0.66 -5.85 3.43
C ILE A 148 0.90 -6.36 2.02
N THR A 149 0.54 -7.62 1.80
CA THR A 149 0.74 -8.33 0.53
C THR A 149 -0.56 -8.67 -0.18
N SER A 150 -1.69 -8.70 0.51
CA SER A 150 -3.00 -8.97 -0.09
C SER A 150 -4.14 -8.23 0.61
N ALA A 151 -5.25 -8.10 -0.12
CA ALA A 151 -6.56 -7.77 0.43
C ALA A 151 -7.49 -8.97 0.27
N ALA A 152 -8.54 -9.07 1.06
CA ALA A 152 -9.48 -10.19 0.99
C ALA A 152 -10.91 -9.72 1.12
N LEU A 153 -11.82 -10.46 0.48
CA LEU A 153 -13.23 -10.48 0.81
C LEU A 153 -13.43 -11.55 1.88
N VAL A 154 -13.97 -11.14 3.02
CA VAL A 154 -14.07 -11.98 4.21
C VAL A 154 -15.53 -12.11 4.60
N ARG A 155 -15.96 -13.35 4.85
CA ARG A 155 -17.26 -13.67 5.45
C ARG A 155 -17.10 -13.87 6.94
N SER A 156 -17.97 -13.23 7.72
CA SER A 156 -18.10 -13.42 9.16
C SER A 156 -19.41 -14.14 9.47
N HIS A 157 -19.31 -15.23 10.23
CA HIS A 157 -20.44 -15.97 10.78
C HIS A 157 -20.15 -16.35 12.23
N GLN A 158 -20.99 -15.88 13.16
CA GLN A 158 -20.86 -16.15 14.61
C GLN A 158 -19.47 -15.81 15.18
N GLY A 159 -18.80 -14.78 14.63
CA GLY A 159 -17.46 -14.36 15.08
C GLY A 159 -16.32 -15.19 14.53
N ILE A 160 -16.59 -16.08 13.56
CA ILE A 160 -15.57 -16.81 12.80
C ILE A 160 -15.44 -16.16 11.42
N TYR A 161 -14.21 -15.92 10.99
CA TYR A 161 -13.89 -15.30 9.71
C TYR A 161 -13.41 -16.36 8.71
N HIS A 162 -13.97 -16.31 7.50
CA HIS A 162 -13.59 -17.14 6.37
C HIS A 162 -13.18 -16.23 5.22
N ILE A 163 -12.02 -16.50 4.61
CA ILE A 163 -11.59 -15.80 3.40
C ILE A 163 -12.42 -16.40 2.25
N GLU A 164 -13.31 -15.60 1.68
CA GLU A 164 -14.07 -15.97 0.49
C GLU A 164 -13.19 -15.87 -0.75
N GLN A 165 -12.39 -14.81 -0.81
CA GLN A 165 -11.45 -14.60 -1.90
C GLN A 165 -10.28 -13.72 -1.45
N ASP A 166 -9.07 -14.13 -1.84
CA ASP A 166 -7.83 -13.38 -1.62
C ASP A 166 -7.41 -12.65 -2.91
N TYR A 167 -6.92 -11.43 -2.76
CA TYR A 167 -6.52 -10.52 -3.84
C TYR A 167 -5.09 -10.04 -3.59
N PRO A 168 -4.09 -10.74 -4.16
CA PRO A 168 -2.69 -10.36 -4.02
C PRO A 168 -2.43 -8.95 -4.57
N LEU A 169 -1.73 -8.13 -3.79
CA LEU A 169 -1.30 -6.80 -4.21
C LEU A 169 -0.02 -6.92 -5.05
N LYS A 170 0.07 -6.09 -6.09
CA LYS A 170 1.24 -6.05 -6.97
C LYS A 170 2.45 -5.47 -6.24
N PRO A 171 3.68 -5.89 -6.53
CA PRO A 171 4.87 -5.20 -6.05
C PRO A 171 4.85 -3.74 -6.54
N GLN A 172 5.48 -2.83 -5.77
CA GLN A 172 5.60 -1.45 -6.21
C GLN A 172 6.35 -1.38 -7.55
N PRO A 173 5.87 -0.60 -8.52
CA PRO A 173 6.53 -0.53 -9.82
C PRO A 173 7.87 0.20 -9.67
N THR A 174 8.93 -0.36 -10.21
CA THR A 174 10.22 0.31 -10.31
C THR A 174 10.08 1.60 -11.09
N GLN A 175 10.69 2.67 -10.58
CA GLN A 175 10.74 3.97 -11.25
C GLN A 175 12.11 4.11 -11.90
N TYR A 176 12.14 4.58 -13.14
CA TYR A 176 13.35 4.73 -13.94
C TYR A 176 13.59 6.20 -14.21
N VAL A 177 14.83 6.64 -14.02
CA VAL A 177 15.35 7.86 -14.67
C VAL A 177 16.24 7.41 -15.80
N TYR A 178 16.12 8.00 -16.98
CA TYR A 178 16.88 7.57 -18.16
C TYR A 178 17.43 8.76 -18.95
N LEU A 179 18.55 8.52 -19.63
CA LEU A 179 19.08 9.42 -20.65
C LEU A 179 18.99 8.77 -22.02
N LEU A 180 18.51 9.54 -22.99
CA LEU A 180 18.56 9.19 -24.41
C LEU A 180 19.61 10.06 -25.10
N LYS A 181 20.43 9.45 -25.96
CA LYS A 181 21.25 10.17 -26.93
C LYS A 181 20.43 10.41 -28.19
N CYS A 182 20.34 11.66 -28.61
CA CYS A 182 19.60 12.08 -29.80
C CYS A 182 20.51 12.10 -31.03
N GLY A 183 19.91 12.19 -32.23
CA GLY A 183 20.63 12.10 -33.51
C GLY A 183 21.62 13.24 -33.72
N ASP A 184 21.37 14.39 -33.11
CA ASP A 184 22.25 15.56 -33.07
C ASP A 184 23.37 15.46 -32.00
N GLY A 185 23.43 14.34 -31.28
CA GLY A 185 24.36 14.11 -30.19
C GLY A 185 23.98 14.77 -28.86
N SER A 186 22.81 15.42 -28.77
CA SER A 186 22.28 15.95 -27.51
C SER A 186 21.77 14.83 -26.58
N TYR A 187 21.60 15.14 -25.30
CA TYR A 187 21.06 14.21 -24.31
C TYR A 187 19.71 14.68 -23.77
N TYR A 188 18.70 13.82 -23.90
CA TYR A 188 17.40 14.00 -23.28
C TYR A 188 17.31 13.20 -21.98
N THR A 189 16.81 13.82 -20.91
CA THR A 189 16.57 13.16 -19.62
C THR A 189 15.06 13.05 -19.37
N GLY A 190 14.60 11.86 -18.99
CA GLY A 190 13.22 11.62 -18.58
C GLY A 190 13.11 10.64 -17.42
N TRP A 191 11.90 10.49 -16.89
CA TRP A 191 11.55 9.41 -15.98
C TRP A 191 10.31 8.63 -16.44
N THR A 192 10.18 7.39 -16.00
CA THR A 192 9.03 6.52 -16.30
C THR A 192 8.98 5.33 -15.35
N ASN A 193 7.83 4.66 -15.20
CA ASN A 193 7.73 3.34 -14.58
C ASN A 193 7.63 2.19 -15.59
N HIS A 194 7.78 2.48 -16.89
CA HIS A 194 7.77 1.50 -17.99
C HIS A 194 8.86 1.84 -19.01
N LEU A 195 10.12 1.55 -18.67
CA LEU A 195 11.30 2.00 -19.42
C LEU A 195 11.25 1.60 -20.90
N GLU A 196 11.10 0.31 -21.20
CA GLU A 196 11.11 -0.19 -22.57
C GLU A 196 9.97 0.39 -23.43
N ALA A 197 8.76 0.45 -22.87
CA ALA A 197 7.61 1.02 -23.57
C ALA A 197 7.83 2.51 -23.85
N ARG A 198 8.44 3.24 -22.91
CA ARG A 198 8.75 4.65 -23.07
C ARG A 198 9.82 4.88 -24.13
N VAL A 199 10.89 4.09 -24.13
CA VAL A 199 11.96 4.17 -25.14
C VAL A 199 11.40 3.90 -26.54
N ARG A 200 10.58 2.86 -26.70
CA ARG A 200 9.90 2.57 -27.98
C ARG A 200 9.01 3.73 -28.46
N ALA A 201 8.30 4.40 -27.54
CA ALA A 201 7.52 5.58 -27.89
C ALA A 201 8.42 6.73 -28.41
N HIS A 202 9.57 6.97 -27.78
CA HIS A 202 10.54 7.96 -28.27
C HIS A 202 11.11 7.61 -29.65
N GLN A 203 11.46 6.33 -29.87
CA GLN A 203 11.98 5.84 -31.15
C GLN A 203 10.94 5.92 -32.29
N SER A 204 9.67 5.71 -31.98
CA SER A 204 8.56 5.81 -32.96
C SER A 204 7.98 7.22 -33.15
N GLY A 205 8.59 8.24 -32.53
CA GLY A 205 8.14 9.64 -32.68
C GLY A 205 6.88 10.00 -31.87
N GLN A 206 6.43 9.10 -30.99
CA GLN A 206 5.32 9.28 -30.05
C GLN A 206 5.80 9.71 -28.65
N GLY A 207 7.10 9.97 -28.50
CA GLY A 207 7.71 10.42 -27.25
C GLY A 207 7.55 11.92 -26.99
N ALA A 208 8.48 12.49 -26.22
CA ALA A 208 8.48 13.92 -25.92
C ALA A 208 8.66 14.77 -27.18
N LYS A 209 8.06 15.98 -27.19
CA LYS A 209 8.19 16.95 -28.30
C LYS A 209 9.66 17.17 -28.69
N TYR A 210 10.55 17.30 -27.71
CA TYR A 210 11.99 17.45 -27.93
C TYR A 210 12.56 16.27 -28.72
N THR A 211 12.42 15.05 -28.23
CA THR A 211 12.98 13.86 -28.90
C THR A 211 12.38 13.60 -30.29
N LYS A 212 11.14 14.05 -30.55
CA LYS A 212 10.49 13.87 -31.84
C LYS A 212 11.21 14.63 -32.97
N SER A 213 11.77 15.81 -32.67
CA SER A 213 12.52 16.61 -33.64
C SER A 213 14.03 16.30 -33.66
N HIS A 214 14.51 15.39 -32.81
CA HIS A 214 15.94 15.05 -32.66
C HIS A 214 16.18 13.54 -32.79
N GLN A 215 15.41 12.87 -33.65
CA GLN A 215 15.59 11.45 -33.96
C GLN A 215 16.84 11.20 -34.83
N PRO A 216 17.41 9.98 -34.85
CA PRO A 216 17.05 8.82 -34.00
C PRO A 216 17.42 9.04 -32.54
N VAL A 217 16.84 8.24 -31.65
CA VAL A 217 17.15 8.29 -30.20
C VAL A 217 17.53 6.92 -29.69
N GLU A 218 18.55 6.87 -28.84
CA GLU A 218 19.10 5.64 -28.26
C GLU A 218 19.11 5.75 -26.73
N LEU A 219 18.69 4.69 -26.03
CA LEU A 219 18.84 4.61 -24.58
C LEU A 219 20.30 4.37 -24.22
N VAL A 220 20.95 5.36 -23.62
CA VAL A 220 22.37 5.28 -23.22
C VAL A 220 22.57 5.10 -21.73
N TYR A 221 21.53 5.36 -20.92
CA TYR A 221 21.62 5.24 -19.47
C TYR A 221 20.25 5.13 -18.81
N TYR A 222 20.19 4.43 -17.69
CA TYR A 222 19.07 4.53 -16.76
C TYR A 222 19.50 4.28 -15.31
N GLU A 223 18.68 4.65 -14.34
CA GLU A 223 18.79 4.35 -12.91
C GLU A 223 17.43 3.88 -12.40
N GLU A 224 17.42 3.03 -11.38
CA GLU A 224 16.22 2.48 -10.75
C GLU A 224 15.97 3.11 -9.38
N TYR A 225 14.70 3.34 -9.08
CA TYR A 225 14.23 4.01 -7.88
C TYR A 225 12.98 3.31 -7.35
N ALA A 226 12.86 3.20 -6.03
CA ALA A 226 11.72 2.57 -5.36
C ALA A 226 10.45 3.44 -5.40
N ASP A 227 10.60 4.76 -5.50
CA ASP A 227 9.47 5.69 -5.45
C ASP A 227 9.58 6.83 -6.47
N LYS A 228 8.42 7.33 -6.88
CA LYS A 228 8.30 8.35 -7.93
C LYS A 228 8.96 9.67 -7.54
N ARG A 229 8.92 10.04 -6.26
CA ARG A 229 9.44 11.35 -5.80
C ARG A 229 10.95 11.38 -5.96
N THR A 230 11.64 10.33 -5.52
CA THR A 230 13.10 10.21 -5.65
C THR A 230 13.52 10.17 -7.12
N ALA A 231 12.81 9.40 -7.96
CA ALA A 231 13.06 9.40 -9.41
C ALA A 231 12.91 10.78 -10.05
N MET A 232 11.86 11.53 -9.69
CA MET A 232 11.65 12.89 -10.22
C MET A 232 12.70 13.90 -9.73
N GLN A 233 13.14 13.79 -8.48
CA GLN A 233 14.24 14.62 -7.95
C GLN A 233 15.54 14.33 -8.71
N ARG A 234 15.83 13.07 -8.98
CA ARG A 234 16.98 12.68 -9.78
C ARG A 234 16.87 13.16 -11.22
N GLU A 235 15.72 13.01 -11.86
CA GLU A 235 15.48 13.52 -13.21
C GLU A 235 15.79 15.02 -13.28
N TYR A 236 15.33 15.80 -12.30
CA TYR A 236 15.63 17.22 -12.21
C TYR A 236 17.14 17.47 -12.10
N ALA A 237 17.84 16.77 -11.20
CA ALA A 237 19.29 16.90 -11.07
C ALA A 237 20.02 16.55 -12.40
N CYS A 238 19.65 15.46 -13.05
CA CYS A 238 20.19 15.07 -14.37
C CYS A 238 19.91 16.11 -15.46
N LYS A 239 18.82 16.88 -15.38
CA LYS A 239 18.53 17.96 -16.34
C LYS A 239 19.45 19.17 -16.14
N GLN A 240 19.93 19.41 -14.92
CA GLN A 240 20.87 20.48 -14.60
C GLN A 240 22.33 20.12 -14.89
N MET A 241 22.63 18.84 -15.09
CA MET A 241 23.98 18.39 -15.46
C MET A 241 24.40 18.94 -16.82
N SER A 242 25.64 19.40 -16.88
CA SER A 242 26.39 19.68 -18.09
C SER A 242 26.53 18.42 -18.96
N ARG A 243 26.89 18.61 -20.23
CA ARG A 243 27.15 17.50 -21.14
C ARG A 243 28.24 16.56 -20.61
N GLN A 244 29.33 17.11 -20.10
CA GLN A 244 30.46 16.35 -19.57
C GLN A 244 30.05 15.49 -18.36
N GLU A 245 29.26 16.04 -17.45
CA GLU A 245 28.75 15.28 -16.29
C GLU A 245 27.83 14.13 -16.73
N LYS A 246 27.00 14.33 -17.76
CA LYS A 246 26.16 13.25 -18.32
C LYS A 246 27.00 12.15 -18.98
N GLU A 247 28.05 12.53 -19.70
CA GLU A 247 28.98 11.58 -20.33
C GLU A 247 29.72 10.75 -19.27
N GLN A 248 30.17 11.38 -18.18
CA GLN A 248 30.75 10.67 -17.03
C GLN A 248 29.74 9.73 -16.36
N LEU A 249 28.49 10.17 -16.21
CA LEU A 249 27.42 9.34 -15.65
C LEU A 249 27.20 8.08 -16.50
N ILE A 250 27.12 8.24 -17.83
CA ILE A 250 26.98 7.12 -18.78
C ILE A 250 28.15 6.14 -18.62
N GLN A 251 29.39 6.65 -18.63
CA GLN A 251 30.60 5.83 -18.51
C GLN A 251 30.67 5.06 -17.18
N SER A 252 30.31 5.70 -16.07
CA SER A 252 30.42 5.08 -14.74
C SER A 252 29.56 3.83 -14.58
N LYS A 253 28.38 3.76 -15.22
CA LYS A 253 27.51 2.58 -15.14
C LYS A 253 27.88 1.48 -16.13
N HIS A 254 28.52 1.81 -17.26
CA HIS A 254 29.12 0.81 -18.13
C HIS A 254 30.26 0.04 -17.44
N LEU A 255 30.96 0.68 -16.50
CA LEU A 255 32.02 0.07 -15.69
C LEU A 255 31.51 -0.85 -14.56
N GLN A 256 30.22 -0.77 -14.21
CA GLN A 256 29.58 -1.61 -13.18
C GLN A 256 28.88 -2.85 -13.76
N LYS A 257 28.94 -3.09 -15.08
CA LYS A 257 28.57 -4.39 -15.66
C LYS A 257 29.73 -5.38 -15.48
N ARG A 258 29.76 -6.04 -14.32
CA ARG A 258 30.49 -7.29 -14.08
C ARG A 258 29.60 -8.24 -13.31
#